data_AF-A0ABD5SVV1-F1
#
_entry.id   AF-A0ABD5SVV1-F1
#
_cell.length_a   1.000
_cell.length_b   1.000
_cell.length_c   1.000
_cell.angle_alpha   90.00
_cell.angle_beta   90.00
_cell.angle_gamma   90.00
#
_symmetry.space_group_name_H-M   'P 1'
#
loop_
_entity.id
_entity.type
_entity.pdbx_description
1 polymer ?
#
loop_
_entity_poly.entity_id
_entity_poly.type
_entity_poly.pdbx_seq_one_letter_code
_entity_poly.pdbx_strand_id
1 'polypeptide(L)'
;PILAALEGLLAGDRLVRGNCDVPVPCGAVGWLSYDVARELETLPDAAVDDRGLPRLEVAVYDRFAAWEEPTDGDVPLRITACPRIGDPDSDSDFDPESAEEPTDVALESAYERGRDRTLVVAEAVRDADPGIGDPPVSSPEATFESDCGRETFADRVRRVKEHVRAGDTFQTNVSQRLVAPAAVHPV
;
A
#
# COMPACT_ATOMS: atom_id res chain seq x y z
N PRO A 1 -11.04 -8.36 -4.26
CA PRO A 1 -11.05 -7.46 -5.43
C PRO A 1 -10.12 -7.98 -6.54
N ILE A 2 -10.46 -7.71 -7.79
CA ILE A 2 -9.66 -8.04 -8.98
C ILE A 2 -8.99 -6.78 -9.54
N LEU A 3 -8.02 -6.90 -10.44
CA LEU A 3 -7.32 -5.74 -11.01
C LEU A 3 -8.28 -4.72 -11.63
N ALA A 4 -9.32 -5.19 -12.33
CA ALA A 4 -10.34 -4.31 -12.92
C ALA A 4 -11.08 -3.44 -11.89
N ALA A 5 -11.24 -3.89 -10.64
CA ALA A 5 -11.85 -3.07 -9.59
C ALA A 5 -10.93 -1.93 -9.14
N LEU A 6 -9.61 -2.18 -9.10
CA LEU A 6 -8.62 -1.14 -8.82
C LEU A 6 -8.54 -0.14 -9.99
N GLU A 7 -8.58 -0.61 -11.23
CA GLU A 7 -8.65 0.25 -12.42
C GLU A 7 -9.88 1.17 -12.39
N GLY A 8 -11.06 0.61 -12.09
CA GLY A 8 -12.29 1.40 -11.95
C GLY A 8 -12.19 2.45 -10.84
N LEU A 9 -11.65 2.07 -9.68
CA LEU A 9 -11.41 3.01 -8.57
C LEU A 9 -10.49 4.17 -8.96
N LEU A 10 -9.41 3.88 -9.70
CA LEU A 10 -8.45 4.90 -10.13
C LEU A 10 -8.96 5.75 -11.31
N ALA A 11 -9.84 5.20 -12.14
CA ALA A 11 -10.49 5.93 -13.22
C ALA A 11 -11.58 6.89 -12.72
N GLY A 12 -12.17 6.59 -11.56
CA GLY A 12 -13.27 7.37 -10.97
C GLY A 12 -12.89 8.75 -10.42
N ASP A 13 -11.62 9.17 -10.51
CA ASP A 13 -11.17 10.51 -10.14
C ASP A 13 -9.95 10.94 -10.96
N ARG A 14 -9.72 12.26 -11.04
CA ARG A 14 -8.48 12.84 -11.57
C ARG A 14 -7.82 13.75 -10.56
N LEU A 15 -6.56 13.46 -10.21
CA LEU A 15 -5.75 14.32 -9.36
C LEU A 15 -5.19 15.52 -10.14
N VAL A 16 -5.51 16.74 -9.69
CA VAL A 16 -4.88 17.98 -10.16
C VAL A 16 -3.85 18.44 -9.13
N ARG A 17 -2.57 18.22 -9.43
CA ARG A 17 -1.47 18.46 -8.48
C ARG A 17 -1.05 19.94 -8.33
N GLY A 18 -1.29 20.77 -9.34
CA GLY A 18 -0.84 22.18 -9.34
C GLY A 18 0.67 22.29 -9.08
N ASN A 19 1.05 23.22 -8.18
CA ASN A 19 2.45 23.46 -7.78
C ASN A 19 2.85 22.67 -6.51
N CYS A 20 2.21 21.52 -6.23
CA CYS A 20 2.55 20.73 -5.05
C CYS A 20 3.88 19.98 -5.24
N ASP A 21 4.89 20.33 -4.43
CA ASP A 21 6.22 19.73 -4.52
C ASP A 21 6.33 18.35 -3.83
N VAL A 22 5.34 17.95 -3.01
CA VAL A 22 5.33 16.63 -2.36
C VAL A 22 5.11 15.53 -3.40
N PRO A 23 6.01 14.52 -3.53
CA PRO A 23 5.95 13.53 -4.60
C PRO A 23 4.62 12.78 -4.70
N VAL A 24 4.06 12.40 -3.54
CA VAL A 24 2.76 11.73 -3.43
C VAL A 24 1.91 12.53 -2.42
N PRO A 25 0.99 13.40 -2.87
CA PRO A 25 0.20 14.25 -1.98
C PRO A 25 -1.07 13.56 -1.43
N CYS A 26 -1.45 12.43 -2.03
CA CYS A 26 -2.60 11.59 -1.71
C CYS A 26 -2.58 10.37 -2.63
N GLY A 27 -3.47 9.41 -2.42
CA GLY A 27 -3.76 8.36 -3.38
C GLY A 27 -4.03 7.00 -2.76
N ALA A 28 -4.00 5.98 -3.63
CA ALA A 28 -4.21 4.59 -3.28
C ALA A 28 -2.93 3.98 -2.67
N VAL A 29 -3.05 3.41 -1.47
CA VAL A 29 -1.97 2.71 -0.76
C VAL A 29 -2.47 1.34 -0.33
N GLY A 30 -1.62 0.32 -0.49
CA GLY A 30 -1.99 -1.06 -0.22
C GLY A 30 -0.98 -2.04 -0.80
N TRP A 31 -1.44 -3.25 -1.07
CA TRP A 31 -0.60 -4.32 -1.61
C TRP A 31 -1.35 -5.16 -2.65
N LEU A 32 -0.58 -5.74 -3.56
CA LEU A 32 -1.00 -6.76 -4.52
C LEU A 32 -0.29 -8.06 -4.18
N SER A 33 -1.05 -9.15 -4.02
CA SER A 33 -0.49 -10.46 -3.74
C SER A 33 0.25 -11.00 -4.96
N TYR A 34 1.19 -11.92 -4.74
CA TYR A 34 1.85 -12.62 -5.84
C TYR A 34 0.84 -13.35 -6.75
N ASP A 35 -0.22 -13.89 -6.16
CA ASP A 35 -1.27 -14.62 -6.89
C ASP A 35 -2.17 -13.73 -7.76
N VAL A 36 -2.04 -12.40 -7.70
CA VAL A 36 -2.67 -11.50 -8.69
C VAL A 36 -2.21 -11.81 -10.11
N ALA A 37 -1.00 -12.37 -10.28
CA ALA A 37 -0.47 -12.79 -11.57
C ALA A 37 -1.38 -13.82 -12.29
N ARG A 38 -2.20 -14.57 -11.56
CA ARG A 38 -3.16 -15.53 -12.13
C ARG A 38 -4.33 -14.87 -12.87
N GLU A 39 -4.51 -13.56 -12.74
CA GLU A 39 -5.45 -12.78 -13.57
C GLU A 39 -4.83 -12.40 -14.93
N LEU A 40 -3.49 -12.39 -15.00
CA LEU A 40 -2.74 -11.99 -16.18
C LEU A 40 -2.29 -13.21 -16.99
N GLU A 41 -1.96 -14.31 -16.31
CA GLU A 41 -1.35 -15.51 -16.91
C GLU A 41 -2.07 -16.79 -16.49
N THR A 42 -2.12 -17.77 -17.39
CA THR A 42 -2.61 -19.11 -17.06
C THR A 42 -1.51 -19.91 -16.37
N LEU A 43 -1.60 -20.03 -15.05
CA LEU A 43 -0.62 -20.75 -14.22
C LEU A 43 -1.20 -22.05 -13.65
N PRO A 44 -0.37 -23.10 -13.47
CA PRO A 44 -0.80 -24.32 -12.80
C PRO A 44 -1.30 -24.06 -11.37
N ASP A 45 -2.31 -24.82 -10.95
CA ASP A 45 -2.87 -24.76 -9.59
C ASP A 45 -2.26 -25.88 -8.73
N ALA A 46 -0.97 -25.72 -8.41
CA ALA A 46 -0.17 -26.74 -7.73
C ALA A 46 0.17 -26.42 -6.27
N ALA A 47 0.06 -25.14 -5.86
CA ALA A 47 0.34 -24.70 -4.50
C ALA A 47 -0.98 -24.53 -3.73
N VAL A 48 -1.00 -24.94 -2.46
CA VAL A 48 -2.18 -24.80 -1.59
C VAL A 48 -2.31 -23.34 -1.16
N ASP A 49 -3.48 -22.74 -1.34
CA ASP A 49 -3.84 -21.47 -0.70
C ASP A 49 -4.16 -21.71 0.77
N ASP A 50 -3.12 -21.63 1.61
CA ASP A 50 -3.20 -21.91 3.03
C ASP A 50 -3.46 -20.66 3.90
N ARG A 51 -3.54 -19.47 3.29
CA ARG A 51 -3.76 -18.21 4.03
C ARG A 51 -5.08 -17.54 3.71
N GLY A 52 -5.69 -17.83 2.56
CA GLY A 52 -6.95 -17.21 2.14
C GLY A 52 -6.86 -15.68 2.08
N LEU A 53 -5.66 -15.14 1.82
CA LEU A 53 -5.43 -13.71 1.75
C LEU A 53 -6.10 -13.14 0.48
N PRO A 54 -6.58 -11.89 0.52
CA PRO A 54 -7.10 -11.28 -0.69
C PRO A 54 -5.99 -11.15 -1.76
N ARG A 55 -6.38 -11.11 -3.04
CA ARG A 55 -5.42 -10.88 -4.13
C ARG A 55 -4.85 -9.46 -4.14
N LEU A 56 -5.60 -8.51 -3.61
CA LEU A 56 -5.16 -7.15 -3.38
C LEU A 56 -6.00 -6.52 -2.27
N GLU A 57 -5.41 -5.60 -1.54
CA GLU A 57 -6.07 -4.78 -0.53
C GLU A 57 -5.49 -3.38 -0.58
N VAL A 58 -6.34 -2.40 -0.89
CA VAL A 58 -5.97 -1.02 -1.21
C VAL A 58 -6.99 -0.08 -0.58
N ALA A 59 -6.50 0.98 0.04
CA ALA A 59 -7.30 2.10 0.53
C ALA A 59 -6.88 3.40 -0.15
N VAL A 60 -7.84 4.29 -0.39
CA VAL A 60 -7.59 5.63 -0.93
C VAL A 60 -7.51 6.61 0.22
N TYR A 61 -6.39 7.31 0.29
CA TYR A 61 -6.13 8.33 1.29
C TYR A 61 -6.12 9.70 0.62
N ASP A 62 -6.93 10.60 1.15
CA ASP A 62 -7.03 11.97 0.66
C ASP A 62 -6.01 12.91 1.31
N ARG A 63 -5.23 12.44 2.29
CA ARG A 63 -4.23 13.23 3.02
C ARG A 63 -3.01 12.40 3.37
N PHE A 64 -1.82 12.99 3.20
CA PHE A 64 -0.56 12.45 3.68
C PHE A 64 0.25 13.47 4.46
N ALA A 65 1.01 12.97 5.44
CA ALA A 65 2.07 13.69 6.12
C ALA A 65 3.42 13.16 5.63
N ALA A 66 4.29 14.03 5.15
CA ALA A 66 5.57 13.68 4.54
C ALA A 66 6.70 14.57 5.05
N TRP A 67 7.88 13.98 5.21
CA TRP A 67 9.12 14.67 5.56
C TRP A 67 10.26 14.08 4.72
N GLU A 68 11.39 14.77 4.70
CA GLU A 68 12.59 14.30 4.02
C GLU A 68 13.55 13.69 5.05
N GLU A 69 14.12 12.54 4.74
CA GLU A 69 15.21 11.95 5.51
C GLU A 69 16.54 12.70 5.27
N PRO A 70 17.45 12.77 6.26
CA PRO A 70 17.41 12.15 7.59
C PRO A 70 16.69 12.99 8.66
N THR A 71 16.24 12.34 9.75
CA THR A 71 15.51 12.98 10.86
C THR A 71 16.33 13.21 12.13
N ASP A 72 17.64 13.47 12.04
CA ASP A 72 18.52 13.69 13.21
C ASP A 72 18.24 15.01 13.98
N GLY A 73 17.07 15.63 13.75
CA GLY A 73 16.59 16.86 14.35
C GLY A 73 15.21 17.24 13.80
N ASP A 74 14.81 18.49 14.03
CA ASP A 74 13.52 19.00 13.53
C ASP A 74 13.47 18.96 12.00
N VAL A 75 12.46 18.26 11.45
CA VAL A 75 12.20 18.21 10.02
C VAL A 75 10.91 18.96 9.67
N PRO A 76 10.87 19.68 8.54
CA PRO A 76 9.62 20.26 8.04
C PRO A 76 8.62 19.16 7.69
N LEU A 77 7.56 19.03 8.49
CA LEU A 77 6.43 18.15 8.16
C LEU A 77 5.52 18.85 7.14
N ARG A 78 5.38 18.25 5.96
CA ARG A 78 4.46 18.68 4.93
C ARG A 78 3.20 17.83 4.99
N ILE A 79 2.07 18.44 5.35
CA ILE A 79 0.78 17.77 5.30
C ILE A 79 0.04 18.24 4.05
N THR A 80 -0.38 17.27 3.24
CA THR A 80 -1.04 17.48 1.97
C THR A 80 -2.46 16.92 2.03
N ALA A 81 -3.38 17.55 1.30
CA ALA A 81 -4.75 17.10 1.14
C ALA A 81 -5.20 17.25 -0.31
N CYS A 82 -5.94 16.26 -0.79
CA CYS A 82 -6.57 16.23 -2.11
C CYS A 82 -8.08 16.09 -1.94
N PRO A 83 -8.78 17.14 -1.49
CA PRO A 83 -10.24 17.11 -1.37
C PRO A 83 -10.86 16.98 -2.78
N ARG A 84 -11.88 16.11 -2.90
CA ARG A 84 -12.73 16.10 -4.10
C ARG A 84 -13.43 17.46 -4.25
N ILE A 85 -13.45 17.97 -5.47
CA ILE A 85 -14.15 19.21 -5.83
C ILE A 85 -15.60 18.86 -6.16
N GLY A 86 -16.55 19.63 -5.62
CA GLY A 86 -17.97 19.30 -5.69
C GLY A 86 -18.47 18.61 -4.42
N ASP A 87 -19.55 17.83 -4.57
CA ASP A 87 -20.19 17.10 -3.48
C ASP A 87 -19.38 15.83 -3.14
N PRO A 88 -18.77 15.74 -1.94
CA PRO A 88 -17.98 14.57 -1.55
C PRO A 88 -18.82 13.30 -1.36
N ASP A 89 -20.14 13.44 -1.18
CA ASP A 89 -21.08 12.33 -1.00
C ASP A 89 -21.76 11.92 -2.31
N SER A 90 -21.36 12.51 -3.44
CA SER A 90 -21.81 12.08 -4.75
C SER A 90 -21.18 10.74 -5.13
N ASP A 91 -22.02 9.73 -5.36
CA ASP A 91 -21.62 8.42 -5.92
C ASP A 91 -21.43 8.45 -7.44
N SER A 92 -21.47 9.62 -8.08
CA SER A 92 -21.26 9.73 -9.53
C SER A 92 -19.78 9.49 -9.87
N ASP A 93 -19.53 8.52 -10.74
CA ASP A 93 -18.20 8.32 -11.34
C ASP A 93 -17.76 9.60 -12.06
N PHE A 94 -16.50 9.99 -11.88
CA PHE A 94 -15.91 11.07 -12.66
C PHE A 94 -15.84 10.67 -14.14
N ASP A 95 -16.56 11.40 -15.00
CA ASP A 95 -16.43 11.29 -16.45
C ASP A 95 -15.62 12.49 -16.99
N PRO A 96 -14.39 12.28 -17.49
CA PRO A 96 -13.57 13.35 -18.02
C PRO A 96 -14.16 14.04 -19.26
N GLU A 97 -15.04 13.37 -20.02
CA GLU A 97 -15.66 13.94 -21.22
C GLU A 97 -16.82 14.89 -20.90
N SER A 98 -17.48 14.71 -19.75
CA SER A 98 -18.59 15.55 -19.27
C SER A 98 -18.25 16.42 -18.06
N ALA A 99 -17.01 16.36 -17.55
CA ALA A 99 -16.56 17.17 -16.43
C ALA A 99 -16.63 18.68 -16.74
N GLU A 100 -17.54 19.37 -16.05
CA GLU A 100 -17.63 20.83 -16.08
C GLU A 100 -16.47 21.48 -15.30
N GLU A 101 -16.07 22.69 -15.73
CA GLU A 101 -15.12 23.50 -14.97
C GLU A 101 -15.72 23.81 -13.58
N PRO A 102 -14.98 23.53 -12.49
CA PRO A 102 -15.50 23.74 -11.15
C PRO A 102 -15.72 25.22 -10.87
N THR A 103 -16.84 25.53 -10.21
CA THR A 103 -17.13 26.90 -9.77
C THR A 103 -16.16 27.36 -8.69
N ASP A 104 -15.92 28.67 -8.60
CA ASP A 104 -15.10 29.26 -7.54
C ASP A 104 -15.58 28.85 -6.13
N VAL A 105 -16.91 28.77 -5.93
CA VAL A 105 -17.51 28.35 -4.65
C VAL A 105 -17.18 26.89 -4.34
N ALA A 106 -17.22 26.01 -5.34
CA ALA A 106 -16.86 24.60 -5.15
C ALA A 106 -15.37 24.42 -4.83
N LEU A 107 -14.51 25.22 -5.48
CA LEU A 107 -13.07 25.25 -5.22
C LEU A 107 -12.76 25.76 -3.81
N GLU A 108 -13.37 26.88 -3.42
CA GLU A 108 -13.20 27.46 -2.08
C GLU A 108 -13.67 26.49 -0.99
N SER A 109 -14.85 25.89 -1.16
CA SER A 109 -15.36 24.90 -0.21
C SER A 109 -14.48 23.65 -0.12
N ALA A 110 -13.97 23.14 -1.25
CA ALA A 110 -13.03 22.01 -1.23
C ALA A 110 -11.72 22.39 -0.52
N TYR A 111 -11.18 23.58 -0.79
CA TYR A 111 -9.99 24.10 -0.13
C TYR A 111 -10.17 24.19 1.39
N GLU A 112 -11.27 24.78 1.86
CA GLU A 112 -11.56 24.90 3.30
C GLU A 112 -11.65 23.53 3.97
N ARG A 113 -12.38 22.57 3.37
CA ARG A 113 -12.46 21.19 3.88
C ARG A 113 -11.09 20.52 3.97
N GLY A 114 -10.27 20.68 2.93
CA GLY A 114 -8.91 20.14 2.87
C GLY A 114 -8.00 20.75 3.94
N ARG A 115 -8.05 22.08 4.08
CA ARG A 115 -7.30 22.85 5.08
C ARG A 115 -7.68 22.42 6.49
N ASP A 116 -8.97 22.40 6.82
CA ASP A 116 -9.44 22.14 8.17
C ASP A 116 -9.10 20.71 8.61
N ARG A 117 -9.30 19.71 7.73
CA ARG A 117 -8.91 18.31 8.03
C ARG A 117 -7.40 18.13 8.15
N THR A 118 -6.61 18.94 7.45
CA THR A 118 -5.15 18.94 7.55
C THR A 118 -4.67 19.59 8.85
N LEU A 119 -5.29 20.70 9.26
CA LEU A 119 -4.96 21.38 10.51
C LEU A 119 -5.20 20.49 11.73
N VAL A 120 -6.28 19.69 11.73
CA VAL A 120 -6.51 18.68 12.78
C VAL A 120 -5.32 17.72 12.91
N VAL A 121 -4.73 17.26 11.81
CA VAL A 121 -3.55 16.39 11.84
C VAL A 121 -2.32 17.16 12.35
N ALA A 122 -2.13 18.40 11.89
CA ALA A 122 -1.02 19.24 12.33
C ALA A 122 -1.07 19.52 13.83
N GLU A 123 -2.25 19.85 14.36
CA GLU A 123 -2.50 20.06 15.79
C GLU A 123 -2.25 18.78 16.57
N ALA A 124 -2.79 17.65 16.11
CA ALA A 124 -2.55 16.36 16.75
C ALA A 124 -1.05 16.01 16.83
N VAL A 125 -0.28 16.25 15.77
CA VAL A 125 1.18 16.00 15.78
C VAL A 125 1.91 16.95 16.71
N ARG A 126 1.51 18.23 16.77
CA ARG A 126 2.17 19.25 17.60
C ARG A 126 1.89 19.10 19.08
N ASP A 127 0.67 18.69 19.41
CA ASP A 127 0.18 18.64 20.79
C ASP A 127 0.27 17.23 21.40
N ALA A 128 0.55 16.21 20.58
CA ALA A 128 0.78 14.85 21.06
C ALA A 128 2.03 14.75 21.93
N ASP A 129 1.98 13.84 22.90
CA ASP A 129 3.17 13.39 23.60
C ASP A 129 4.02 12.54 22.65
N PRO A 130 5.26 12.95 22.31
CA PRO A 130 6.14 12.17 21.46
C PRO A 130 6.64 10.89 22.14
N GLY A 131 6.41 10.73 23.44
CA GLY A 131 6.71 9.53 24.21
C GLY A 131 5.82 8.36 23.79
N ILE A 132 6.18 7.69 22.69
CA ILE A 132 5.67 6.35 22.40
C ILE A 132 6.43 5.40 23.35
N GLY A 133 5.72 4.86 24.35
CA GLY A 133 6.28 3.86 25.26
C GLY A 133 6.75 2.62 24.52
N ASP A 134 7.49 1.74 25.20
CA ASP A 134 7.95 0.51 24.58
C ASP A 134 6.75 -0.32 24.09
N PRO A 135 6.79 -0.86 22.85
CA PRO A 135 5.72 -1.70 22.36
C PRO A 135 5.58 -2.93 23.28
N PRO A 136 4.37 -3.46 23.47
CA PRO A 136 4.20 -4.63 24.31
C PRO A 136 4.98 -5.81 23.71
N VAL A 137 5.91 -6.36 24.50
CA VAL A 137 6.72 -7.53 24.15
C VAL A 137 6.25 -8.72 24.97
N SER A 138 5.79 -9.77 24.30
CA SER A 138 5.40 -11.03 24.96
C SER A 138 6.58 -11.98 25.12
N SER A 139 7.61 -11.88 24.28
CA SER A 139 8.83 -12.67 24.37
C SER A 139 10.03 -11.89 23.80
N PRO A 140 11.20 -11.90 24.47
CA PRO A 140 12.40 -11.26 23.94
C PRO A 140 13.01 -12.01 22.74
N GLU A 141 12.58 -13.25 22.51
CA GLU A 141 13.09 -14.12 21.45
C GLU A 141 11.94 -14.74 20.65
N ALA A 142 12.16 -14.91 19.34
CA ALA A 142 11.26 -15.62 18.44
C ALA A 142 12.08 -16.58 17.58
N THR A 143 11.71 -17.86 17.61
CA THR A 143 12.35 -18.89 16.78
C THR A 143 11.59 -19.01 15.46
N PHE A 144 12.31 -18.86 14.36
CA PHE A 144 11.76 -19.05 13.02
C PHE A 144 11.87 -20.50 12.59
N GLU A 145 10.75 -21.07 12.14
CA GLU A 145 10.66 -22.42 11.62
C GLU A 145 10.37 -22.40 10.12
N SER A 146 11.07 -23.24 9.36
CA SER A 146 10.81 -23.43 7.93
C SER A 146 9.61 -24.33 7.73
N ASP A 147 8.72 -23.93 6.83
CA ASP A 147 7.52 -24.68 6.47
C ASP A 147 7.80 -26.00 5.71
N CYS A 148 9.01 -26.18 5.16
CA CYS A 148 9.36 -27.35 4.35
C CYS A 148 10.68 -28.01 4.75
N GLY A 149 11.53 -27.34 5.52
CA GLY A 149 12.82 -27.85 5.98
C GLY A 149 13.93 -27.86 4.91
N ARG A 150 15.17 -28.06 5.36
CA ARG A 150 16.37 -27.95 4.52
C ARG A 150 16.41 -28.95 3.36
N GLU A 151 16.06 -30.20 3.62
CA GLU A 151 16.14 -31.27 2.62
C GLU A 151 15.17 -31.02 1.46
N THR A 152 13.90 -30.76 1.77
CA THR A 152 12.87 -30.40 0.79
C THR A 152 13.25 -29.16 -0.02
N PHE A 153 13.78 -28.12 0.63
CA PHE A 153 14.22 -26.92 -0.08
C PHE A 153 15.40 -27.23 -1.02
N ALA A 154 16.36 -28.04 -0.58
CA ALA A 154 17.47 -28.47 -1.43
C ALA A 154 16.99 -29.29 -2.64
N ASP A 155 15.96 -30.13 -2.48
CA ASP A 155 15.34 -30.85 -3.60
C ASP A 155 14.67 -29.91 -4.61
N ARG A 156 13.96 -28.88 -4.15
CA ARG A 156 13.40 -27.83 -5.03
C ARG A 156 14.50 -27.16 -5.85
N VAL A 157 15.63 -26.83 -5.23
CA VAL A 157 16.80 -26.24 -5.92
C VAL A 157 17.41 -27.21 -6.93
N ARG A 158 17.56 -28.49 -6.60
CA ARG A 158 18.06 -29.52 -7.53
C ARG A 158 17.17 -29.62 -8.77
N ARG A 159 15.85 -29.65 -8.57
CA ARG A 159 14.86 -29.70 -9.67
C ARG A 159 14.95 -28.48 -10.58
N VAL A 160 15.10 -27.28 -10.02
CA VAL A 160 15.32 -26.07 -10.84
C VAL A 160 16.60 -26.19 -11.67
N LYS A 161 17.70 -26.68 -11.09
CA LYS A 161 18.96 -26.87 -11.83
C LYS A 161 18.82 -27.90 -12.96
N GLU A 162 17.98 -28.91 -12.80
CA GLU A 162 17.67 -29.87 -13.87
C GLU A 162 16.93 -29.20 -15.02
N HIS A 163 15.89 -28.41 -14.73
CA HIS A 163 15.16 -27.62 -15.73
C HIS A 163 16.08 -26.61 -16.45
N VAL A 164 17.02 -25.98 -15.73
CA VAL A 164 18.02 -25.10 -16.35
C VAL A 164 18.91 -25.85 -17.33
N ARG A 165 19.40 -27.04 -16.96
CA ARG A 165 20.25 -27.88 -17.83
C ARG A 165 19.48 -28.42 -19.04
N ALA A 166 18.19 -28.68 -18.89
CA ALA A 166 17.32 -29.12 -19.97
C ALA A 166 16.98 -27.98 -20.96
N GLY A 167 17.22 -26.72 -20.58
CA GLY A 167 16.91 -25.55 -21.40
C GLY A 167 15.50 -25.00 -21.21
N ASP A 168 14.75 -25.47 -20.20
CA ASP A 168 13.38 -25.02 -19.92
C ASP A 168 13.34 -23.58 -19.36
N THR A 169 14.41 -23.18 -18.66
CA THR A 169 14.55 -21.85 -18.07
C THR A 169 16.02 -21.49 -17.90
N PHE A 170 16.33 -20.20 -17.81
CA PHE A 170 17.69 -19.73 -17.48
C PHE A 170 17.88 -19.53 -15.97
N GLN A 171 16.81 -19.14 -15.27
CA GLN A 171 16.81 -18.85 -13.84
C GLN A 171 15.39 -19.01 -13.28
N THR A 172 15.27 -19.56 -12.08
CA THR A 172 14.00 -19.60 -11.33
C THR A 172 14.23 -19.17 -9.90
N ASN A 173 13.40 -18.24 -9.40
CA ASN A 173 13.39 -17.88 -8.00
C ASN A 173 12.55 -18.91 -7.22
N VAL A 174 13.17 -19.59 -6.27
CA VAL A 174 12.50 -20.54 -5.37
C VAL A 174 12.53 -19.97 -3.96
N SER A 175 11.37 -19.87 -3.33
CA SER A 175 11.21 -19.40 -1.97
C SER A 175 10.77 -20.52 -1.01
N GLN A 176 10.90 -20.23 0.28
CA GLN A 176 10.30 -20.98 1.39
C GLN A 176 9.76 -19.98 2.40
N ARG A 177 8.82 -20.42 3.24
CA ARG A 177 8.26 -19.56 4.28
C ARG A 177 8.92 -19.90 5.61
N LEU A 178 9.27 -18.85 6.35
CA LEU A 178 9.64 -18.95 7.76
C LEU A 178 8.47 -18.42 8.60
N VAL A 179 8.16 -19.11 9.69
CA VAL A 179 7.07 -18.75 10.60
C VAL A 179 7.62 -18.64 12.02
N ALA A 180 7.16 -17.62 12.76
CA ALA A 180 7.44 -17.45 14.17
C ALA A 180 6.21 -16.84 14.87
N PRO A 181 6.04 -17.03 16.19
CA PRO A 181 5.04 -16.30 16.96
C PRO A 181 5.28 -14.78 16.86
N ALA A 182 4.21 -14.01 16.77
CA ALA A 182 4.28 -12.56 16.87
C ALA A 182 4.61 -12.16 18.32
N ALA A 183 5.90 -11.96 18.60
CA ALA A 183 6.41 -11.68 19.95
C ALA A 183 6.40 -10.20 20.33
N VAL A 184 6.23 -9.32 19.34
CA VAL A 184 6.21 -7.86 19.48
C VAL A 184 5.07 -7.32 18.63
N HIS A 185 4.42 -6.27 19.10
CA HIS A 185 3.45 -5.53 18.31
C HIS A 185 4.15 -4.91 17.07
N PRO A 186 3.53 -4.94 15.87
CA PRO A 186 4.19 -4.47 14.65
C PRO A 186 4.36 -2.94 14.57
N VAL A 187 3.82 -2.19 15.55
CA VAL A 187 4.00 -0.75 15.72
C VAL A 187 4.30 -0.41 17.18
#